data_AF-A0A1R1BL95-F1
#
_entry.id   AF-A0A1R1BL95-F1
#
_cell.length_a   1.000
_cell.length_b   1.000
_cell.length_c   1.000
_cell.angle_alpha   90.00
_cell.angle_beta   90.00
_cell.angle_gamma   90.00
#
_symmetry.space_group_name_H-M   'P 1'
#
loop_
_entity.id
_entity.type
_entity.pdbx_description
1 polymer ?
#
loop_
_entity_poly.entity_id
_entity_poly.type
_entity_poly.pdbx_seq_one_letter_code
_entity_poly.pdbx_strand_id
1 'polypeptide(L)'
;MSTQEYNNMCNTGLVQESFTGTTHVADPANSQSFYRQAKNGSLYAEFNVPENSVKKTGEGWSKILGPKSAEGRLNARKGNPFPGMPPATIIERIRTKP
;
A
#
# COMPACT_ATOMS: atom_id res chain seq x y z
N MET A 1 4.32 1.60 -7.57
CA MET A 1 5.46 1.74 -6.64
C MET A 1 6.75 1.93 -7.42
N SER A 2 7.81 2.42 -6.80
CA SER A 2 9.17 2.44 -7.35
C SER A 2 9.90 1.12 -7.08
N THR A 3 11.02 0.90 -7.77
CA THR A 3 11.91 -0.26 -7.50
C THR A 3 12.45 -0.26 -6.08
N GLN A 4 12.77 0.92 -5.53
CA GLN A 4 13.25 1.02 -4.16
C GLN A 4 12.17 0.64 -3.14
N GLU A 5 10.93 1.10 -3.34
CA GLU A 5 9.80 0.69 -2.51
C GLU A 5 9.57 -0.82 -2.60
N TYR A 6 9.60 -1.39 -3.80
CA TYR A 6 9.46 -2.83 -3.98
C TYR A 6 10.53 -3.64 -3.24
N ASN A 7 11.81 -3.26 -3.40
CA ASN A 7 12.92 -3.93 -2.72
C ASN A 7 12.79 -3.81 -1.20
N ASN A 8 12.41 -2.63 -0.70
CA ASN A 8 12.15 -2.45 0.72
C ASN A 8 10.99 -3.33 1.21
N MET A 9 9.91 -3.45 0.42
CA MET A 9 8.78 -4.32 0.74
C MET A 9 9.20 -5.78 0.85
N CYS A 10 10.04 -6.25 -0.08
CA CYS A 10 10.59 -7.61 -0.07
C CYS A 10 11.50 -7.83 1.13
N ASN A 11 12.32 -6.84 1.49
CA ASN A 11 13.28 -6.94 2.59
C ASN A 11 12.60 -6.90 3.96
N THR A 12 11.59 -6.04 4.14
CA THR A 12 10.92 -5.86 5.44
C THR A 12 9.71 -6.77 5.63
N GLY A 13 9.12 -7.25 4.54
CA GLY A 13 7.82 -7.94 4.57
C GLY A 13 6.68 -7.01 5.00
N LEU A 14 6.84 -5.69 4.89
CA LEU A 14 5.84 -4.70 5.28
C LEU A 14 5.39 -3.87 4.08
N VAL A 15 4.10 -3.51 4.06
CA VAL A 15 3.58 -2.57 3.06
C VAL A 15 4.34 -1.25 3.14
N GLN A 16 4.71 -0.70 2.00
CA GLN A 16 5.43 0.57 1.95
C GLN A 16 4.46 1.72 2.12
N GLU A 17 4.75 2.57 3.10
CA GLU A 17 3.99 3.77 3.37
C GLU A 17 4.32 4.85 2.34
N SER A 18 3.30 5.47 1.74
CA SER A 18 3.51 6.62 0.86
C SER A 18 3.91 7.88 1.65
N PHE A 19 4.36 8.92 0.95
CA PHE A 19 4.68 10.22 1.56
C PHE A 19 3.53 10.82 2.39
N THR A 20 2.28 10.60 1.98
CA THR A 20 1.09 11.09 2.69
C THR A 20 0.65 10.18 3.83
N GLY A 21 1.38 9.09 4.07
CA GLY A 21 1.06 8.08 5.07
C GLY A 21 -0.04 7.11 4.66
N THR A 22 -0.53 7.19 3.41
CA THR A 22 -1.66 6.36 2.94
C THR A 22 -1.28 5.68 1.63
N THR A 23 -1.28 4.35 1.66
CA THR A 23 -0.94 3.53 0.49
C THR A 23 -2.22 3.13 -0.21
N HIS A 24 -2.40 3.54 -1.46
CA HIS A 24 -3.56 3.21 -2.26
C HIS A 24 -3.30 1.93 -3.04
N VAL A 25 -4.25 1.01 -3.02
CA VAL A 25 -4.16 -0.32 -3.62
C VAL A 25 -5.42 -0.62 -4.43
N ALA A 26 -5.26 -1.32 -5.54
CA ALA A 26 -6.40 -1.86 -6.28
C ALA A 26 -6.92 -3.10 -5.53
N ASP A 27 -8.21 -3.11 -5.21
CA ASP A 27 -8.86 -4.17 -4.45
C ASP A 27 -10.28 -4.39 -5.02
N PRO A 28 -10.54 -5.51 -5.73
CA PRO A 28 -9.63 -6.63 -5.97
C PRO A 28 -8.44 -6.27 -6.89
N ALA A 29 -7.36 -7.06 -6.82
CA ALA A 29 -6.15 -6.83 -7.60
C ALA A 29 -6.44 -6.73 -9.11
N ASN A 30 -6.17 -5.55 -9.68
CA ASN A 30 -6.42 -5.27 -11.10
C ASN A 30 -5.28 -4.44 -11.69
N SER A 31 -4.45 -5.07 -12.51
CA SER A 31 -3.32 -4.42 -13.18
C SER A 31 -3.75 -3.31 -14.14
N GLN A 32 -4.89 -3.44 -14.81
CA GLN A 32 -5.41 -2.41 -15.72
C GLN A 32 -5.82 -1.14 -14.97
N SER A 33 -6.46 -1.28 -13.81
CA SER A 33 -6.80 -0.15 -12.92
C SER A 33 -5.53 0.56 -12.44
N PHE A 34 -4.51 -0.21 -12.08
CA PHE A 34 -3.20 0.34 -11.70
C PHE A 34 -2.53 1.10 -12.86
N TYR A 35 -2.44 0.50 -14.05
CA TYR A 35 -1.79 1.13 -15.20
C TYR A 35 -2.48 2.42 -15.64
N ARG A 36 -3.79 2.54 -15.47
CA ARG A 36 -4.52 3.79 -15.79
C ARG A 36 -4.08 4.97 -14.91
N GLN A 37 -3.69 4.74 -13.67
CA GLN A 37 -3.36 5.82 -12.71
C GLN A 37 -1.86 5.98 -12.44
N ALA A 38 -1.08 4.91 -12.58
CA ALA A 38 0.35 4.94 -12.29
C ALA A 38 1.14 5.72 -13.35
N LYS A 39 2.26 6.33 -12.96
CA LYS A 39 3.20 6.94 -13.91
C LYS A 39 3.96 5.85 -14.68
N ASN A 40 4.37 6.11 -15.92
CA ASN A 40 5.22 5.17 -16.65
C ASN A 40 6.50 4.87 -15.86
N GLY A 41 7.00 3.63 -15.94
CA GLY A 41 8.10 3.16 -15.10
C GLY A 41 7.70 2.75 -13.67
N SER A 42 6.44 2.92 -13.27
CA SER A 42 5.96 2.39 -11.99
C SER A 42 5.87 0.86 -12.03
N LEU A 43 6.28 0.22 -10.95
CA LEU A 43 6.05 -1.20 -10.72
C LEU A 43 4.64 -1.45 -10.19
N TYR A 44 4.00 -2.44 -10.80
CA TYR A 44 2.85 -3.16 -10.29
C TYR A 44 3.34 -4.39 -9.54
N ALA A 45 2.83 -4.63 -8.34
CA ALA A 45 3.04 -5.86 -7.59
C ALA A 45 1.73 -6.22 -6.89
N GLU A 46 1.44 -7.52 -6.84
CA GLU A 46 0.32 -8.09 -6.09
C GLU A 46 0.87 -8.63 -4.78
N PHE A 47 0.17 -8.37 -3.66
CA PHE A 47 0.58 -8.86 -2.35
C PHE A 47 -0.64 -8.99 -1.44
N ASN A 48 -0.56 -9.93 -0.50
CA ASN A 48 -1.58 -10.18 0.51
C ASN A 48 -1.31 -9.35 1.76
N VAL A 49 -2.39 -8.85 2.35
CA VAL A 49 -2.39 -8.11 3.61
C VAL A 49 -3.54 -8.60 4.50
N PRO A 50 -3.46 -8.41 5.83
CA PRO A 50 -4.60 -8.67 6.70
C PRO A 50 -5.82 -7.83 6.30
N GLU A 51 -7.01 -8.45 6.23
CA GLU A 51 -8.23 -7.80 5.77
C GLU A 51 -8.58 -6.54 6.58
N ASN A 52 -8.35 -6.57 7.89
CA ASN A 52 -8.57 -5.43 8.79
C ASN A 52 -7.67 -4.21 8.51
N SER A 53 -6.62 -4.38 7.71
CA SER A 53 -5.67 -3.33 7.34
C SER A 53 -6.08 -2.59 6.06
N VAL A 54 -7.10 -3.09 5.36
CA VAL A 54 -7.59 -2.56 4.08
C VAL A 54 -8.89 -1.79 4.33
N LYS A 55 -8.91 -0.50 3.99
CA LYS A 55 -10.12 0.33 4.04
C LYS A 55 -10.57 0.65 2.63
N LYS A 56 -11.77 0.19 2.25
CA LYS A 56 -12.37 0.52 0.95
C LYS A 56 -12.60 2.02 0.82
N THR A 57 -12.20 2.59 -0.32
CA THR A 57 -12.36 4.02 -0.61
C THR A 57 -13.32 4.30 -1.76
N GLY A 58 -13.47 3.34 -2.69
CA GLY A 58 -14.32 3.46 -3.86
C GLY A 58 -14.35 2.14 -4.64
N GLU A 59 -15.01 2.15 -5.79
CA GLU A 59 -15.13 0.96 -6.63
C GLU A 59 -13.76 0.52 -7.16
N GLY A 60 -13.32 -0.67 -6.76
CA GLY A 60 -12.03 -1.26 -7.16
C GLY A 60 -10.80 -0.67 -6.48
N TRP A 61 -10.95 0.25 -5.51
CA TRP A 61 -9.85 0.88 -4.80
C TRP A 61 -10.03 0.85 -3.29
N SER A 62 -8.94 0.48 -2.63
CA SER A 62 -8.80 0.50 -1.19
C SER A 62 -7.55 1.27 -0.79
N LYS A 63 -7.46 1.59 0.51
CA LYS A 63 -6.30 2.23 1.11
C LYS A 63 -5.84 1.47 2.34
N ILE A 64 -4.54 1.52 2.57
CA ILE A 64 -3.87 1.05 3.77
C ILE A 64 -3.33 2.28 4.47
N LEU A 65 -3.70 2.45 5.74
CA LEU A 65 -3.31 3.60 6.54
C LEU A 65 -2.04 3.29 7.31
N GLY A 66 -1.02 4.12 7.15
CA GLY A 66 0.21 4.07 7.93
C GLY A 66 0.23 5.06 9.08
N PRO A 67 1.27 5.00 9.94
CA PRO A 67 1.45 5.89 11.09
C PRO A 67 1.50 7.38 10.73
N LYS A 68 1.99 7.72 9.53
CA LYS A 68 2.04 9.10 9.04
C LYS A 68 0.73 9.56 8.42
N SER A 69 -0.29 8.70 8.29
CA SER A 69 -1.61 9.12 7.80
C SER A 69 -2.27 10.12 8.75
N ALA A 70 -3.29 10.85 8.29
CA ALA A 70 -4.04 11.75 9.16
C ALA A 70 -4.63 11.02 10.39
N GLU A 71 -5.13 9.80 10.18
CA GLU A 71 -5.68 8.95 11.25
C GLU A 71 -4.57 8.41 12.17
N GLY A 72 -3.44 7.96 11.60
CA GLY A 72 -2.27 7.52 12.36
C GLY A 72 -1.72 8.62 13.28
N ARG A 73 -1.57 9.83 12.75
CA ARG A 73 -1.15 11.01 13.53
C ARG A 73 -2.16 11.38 14.61
N LEU A 74 -3.47 11.27 14.34
CA LEU A 74 -4.51 11.55 15.32
C LEU A 74 -4.48 10.52 16.47
N ASN A 75 -4.31 9.24 16.17
CA ASN A 75 -4.19 8.19 17.18
C ASN A 75 -2.94 8.36 18.04
N ALA A 76 -1.79 8.67 17.42
CA ALA A 76 -0.57 8.99 18.14
C ALA A 76 -0.74 10.18 19.10
N ARG A 77 -1.44 11.25 18.67
CA ARG A 77 -1.77 12.40 19.52
C ARG A 77 -2.69 12.07 20.69
N LYS A 78 -3.55 11.06 20.55
CA LYS A 78 -4.46 10.58 21.60
C LYS A 78 -3.79 9.59 22.55
N GLY A 79 -2.51 9.24 22.33
CA GLY A 79 -1.82 8.21 23.11
C GLY A 79 -2.21 6.77 22.74
N ASN A 80 -2.98 6.59 21.66
CA ASN A 80 -3.36 5.26 21.20
C ASN A 80 -2.25 4.68 20.32
N PRO A 81 -1.87 3.41 20.50
CA PRO A 81 -0.96 2.75 19.58
C PRO A 81 -1.61 2.67 18.21
N PHE A 82 -0.94 3.21 17.18
CA PHE A 82 -1.30 2.95 15.80
C PHE A 82 -0.41 1.79 15.34
N PRO A 83 -0.99 0.65 14.89
CA PRO A 83 -0.17 -0.42 14.35
C PRO A 83 0.65 0.13 13.18
N GLY A 84 1.90 -0.31 13.06
CA GLY A 84 2.75 0.06 11.93
C GLY A 84 2.12 -0.33 10.58
N MET A 85 2.89 -0.18 9.50
CA MET A 85 2.42 -0.74 8.22
C MET A 85 2.17 -2.25 8.37
N PRO A 86 1.08 -2.78 7.79
CA PRO A 86 0.75 -4.19 7.91
C PRO A 86 1.77 -5.06 7.17
N PRO A 87 1.86 -6.36 7.53
CA PRO A 87 2.66 -7.30 6.78
C PRO A 87 2.14 -7.43 5.34
N ALA A 88 3.09 -7.45 4.40
CA ALA A 88 2.87 -7.80 3.00
C ALA A 88 3.41 -9.21 2.78
N THR A 89 2.53 -10.14 2.44
CA THR A 89 2.87 -11.55 2.21
C THR A 89 2.57 -11.94 0.77
N ILE A 90 3.23 -12.98 0.25
CA ILE A 90 3.02 -13.46 -1.13
C ILE A 90 3.16 -12.28 -2.12
N ILE A 91 4.36 -11.69 -2.16
CA ILE A 91 4.67 -10.56 -3.03
C ILE A 91 4.98 -11.12 -4.42
N GLU A 92 4.03 -11.01 -5.35
CA GLU A 92 4.07 -11.66 -6.65
C GLU A 92 3.77 -10.67 -7.80
N ARG A 93 3.97 -11.16 -9.04
CA ARG A 93 3.58 -10.50 -10.30
C ARG A 93 4.09 -9.06 -10.44
N ILE A 94 5.41 -8.94 -10.58
CA ILE A 94 6.05 -7.67 -10.90
C ILE A 94 5.84 -7.36 -12.38
N ARG A 95 5.26 -6.20 -12.67
CA ARG A 95 5.24 -5.65 -14.03
C ARG A 95 5.57 -4.17 -14.00
N THR A 96 6.41 -3.73 -14.91
CA THR A 96 6.66 -2.30 -15.09
C THR A 96 5.60 -1.75 -16.03
N LYS A 97 4.96 -0.64 -15.65
CA LYS A 97 4.10 0.09 -16.58
C LYS A 97 4.97 0.63 -17.74
N PRO A 98 4.69 0.26 -18.99
CA PRO A 98 5.42 0.76 -20.15
C PRO A 98 5.26 2.27 -20.32
#